data_AF-A0A2P4XXK0-F1
#
_entry.id   AF-A0A2P4XXK0-F1
#
_cell.length_a   1.000
_cell.length_b   1.000
_cell.length_c   1.000
_cell.angle_alpha   90.00
_cell.angle_beta   90.00
_cell.angle_gamma   90.00
#
_symmetry.space_group_name_H-M   'P 1'
#
loop_
_entity.id
_entity.type
_entity.pdbx_description
1 polymer ?
#
loop_
_entity_poly.entity_id
_entity_poly.type
_entity_poly.pdbx_seq_one_letter_code
_entity_poly.pdbx_strand_id
1 'polypeptide(L)'
;MPLPVDAHPLSPEAVRPGAHTVPDDAGVHVTKSPTPVTSDSSDGETSAPPAPSGPVDPAATFSASSTSDKADEVRELEMQTPPRYQLEDFTPFARCHLWKLMMSFYDRQGVESWAQGIVPHFITSNTFIAKRYSNVLRAYFRDAIKPGSASPVDPTQPFYIVELGAGSGKFSFYFLKALAQMESVLDFPLNSIRYIMTDFTEQNFNFWKTHPALAPFVKRGIVDFAIFDATTDTELRLYSSGQVIRPGDLTNPLCLIANYLFDTLYHDLFQVDGGVLKEGLVSVGSKRTDEPDPLDPEIIKRLSNVF
;
A
#
# COMPACT_ATOMS: atom_id res chain seq x y z
N MET A 1 26.04 13.73 -33.73
CA MET A 1 24.86 14.18 -34.49
C MET A 1 23.82 14.66 -33.51
N PRO A 2 23.21 15.85 -33.68
CA PRO A 2 22.10 16.27 -32.83
C PRO A 2 20.78 15.61 -33.30
N LEU A 3 19.96 15.19 -32.34
CA LEU A 3 18.63 14.63 -32.57
C LEU A 3 17.64 15.73 -33.01
N PRO A 4 16.64 15.44 -33.86
CA PRO A 4 15.64 16.42 -34.24
C PRO A 4 14.66 16.70 -33.09
N VAL A 5 14.45 17.99 -32.84
CA VAL A 5 13.37 18.51 -32.01
C VAL A 5 12.13 18.54 -32.90
N ASP A 6 11.20 17.61 -32.69
CA ASP A 6 9.78 17.76 -33.02
C ASP A 6 9.01 16.54 -32.49
N ALA A 7 8.50 16.65 -31.26
CA ALA A 7 7.49 15.74 -30.73
C ALA A 7 6.21 16.55 -30.52
N HIS A 8 5.23 16.34 -31.39
CA HIS A 8 3.86 16.80 -31.14
C HIS A 8 3.30 16.07 -29.91
N PRO A 9 2.67 16.76 -28.95
CA PRO A 9 2.03 16.09 -27.82
C PRO A 9 0.83 15.26 -28.30
N LEU A 10 0.81 13.99 -27.92
CA LEU A 10 -0.33 13.09 -28.14
C LEU A 10 -1.56 13.63 -27.39
N SER A 11 -2.72 13.60 -28.05
CA SER A 11 -3.99 14.09 -27.52
C SER A 11 -4.46 13.24 -26.31
N PRO A 12 -4.98 13.85 -25.22
CA PRO A 12 -5.43 13.15 -24.00
C PRO A 12 -6.64 12.20 -24.17
N GLU A 13 -7.23 12.10 -25.36
CA GLU A 13 -8.47 11.34 -25.57
C GLU A 13 -8.26 9.86 -25.90
N ALA A 14 -7.01 9.38 -26.00
CA ALA A 14 -6.70 8.01 -26.41
C ALA A 14 -6.78 6.95 -25.29
N VAL A 15 -7.07 7.33 -24.05
CA VAL A 15 -7.16 6.38 -22.92
C VAL A 15 -8.44 6.62 -22.13
N ARG A 16 -9.51 5.91 -22.49
CA ARG A 16 -10.69 5.76 -21.63
C ARG A 16 -11.02 4.28 -21.46
N PRO A 17 -10.97 3.73 -20.23
CA PRO A 17 -11.55 2.43 -19.93
C PRO A 17 -13.09 2.52 -20.00
N GLY A 18 -13.71 1.48 -20.58
CA GLY A 18 -15.16 1.39 -20.77
C GLY A 18 -15.93 1.29 -19.45
N ALA A 19 -17.07 1.97 -19.40
CA ALA A 19 -17.99 1.94 -18.27
C ALA A 19 -18.72 0.59 -18.21
N HIS A 20 -18.69 -0.07 -17.05
CA HIS A 20 -19.57 -1.19 -16.72
C HIS A 20 -20.50 -0.81 -15.57
N THR A 21 -21.80 -0.92 -15.83
CA THR A 21 -22.90 -0.80 -14.88
C THR A 21 -23.05 -2.08 -14.06
N VAL A 22 -23.20 -1.95 -12.74
CA VAL A 22 -23.57 -3.05 -11.83
C VAL A 22 -24.97 -2.76 -11.27
N PRO A 23 -25.92 -3.73 -11.25
CA PRO A 23 -27.23 -3.55 -10.63
C PRO A 23 -27.25 -3.91 -9.14
N ASP A 24 -28.18 -3.27 -8.44
CA ASP A 24 -28.42 -3.32 -6.99
C ASP A 24 -29.03 -4.64 -6.45
N ASP A 25 -28.72 -4.84 -5.16
CA ASP A 25 -29.52 -5.42 -4.07
C ASP A 25 -29.36 -6.92 -3.71
N ALA A 26 -28.95 -7.18 -2.46
CA ALA A 26 -29.72 -7.94 -1.45
C ALA A 26 -28.88 -8.16 -0.17
N GLY A 27 -29.52 -7.92 0.98
CA GLY A 27 -28.90 -7.75 2.29
C GLY A 27 -28.24 -8.98 2.94
N VAL A 28 -27.44 -8.71 3.97
CA VAL A 28 -26.83 -9.74 4.82
C VAL A 28 -26.97 -9.39 6.31
N HIS A 29 -27.34 -10.44 7.04
CA HIS A 29 -27.53 -10.54 8.48
C HIS A 29 -26.26 -10.31 9.30
N VAL A 30 -26.45 -9.70 10.47
CA VAL A 30 -25.46 -9.46 11.53
C VAL A 30 -25.20 -10.72 12.35
N THR A 31 -23.94 -11.12 12.53
CA THR A 31 -23.52 -11.97 13.66
C THR A 31 -22.17 -11.57 14.27
N LYS A 32 -22.27 -11.13 15.53
CA LYS A 32 -21.39 -11.19 16.72
C LYS A 32 -19.86 -11.34 16.58
N SER A 33 -19.19 -10.41 17.26
CA SER A 33 -17.75 -10.30 17.57
C SER A 33 -17.21 -11.37 18.53
N PRO A 34 -15.90 -11.67 18.48
CA PRO A 34 -15.16 -12.20 19.63
C PRO A 34 -14.11 -11.23 20.20
N THR A 35 -13.97 -11.33 21.53
CA THR A 35 -13.08 -10.60 22.46
C THR A 35 -11.61 -11.05 22.33
N PRO A 36 -10.60 -10.23 22.71
CA PRO A 36 -9.19 -10.50 22.38
C PRO A 36 -8.51 -11.47 23.35
N VAL A 37 -7.58 -12.28 22.84
CA VAL A 37 -6.67 -13.12 23.62
C VAL A 37 -5.29 -12.44 23.65
N THR A 38 -4.78 -12.22 24.86
CA THR A 38 -3.47 -11.61 25.15
C THR A 38 -2.33 -12.59 24.87
N SER A 39 -1.31 -12.11 24.15
CA SER A 39 -0.03 -12.80 23.95
C SER A 39 0.90 -12.58 25.14
N ASP A 40 1.58 -13.64 25.56
CA ASP A 40 2.77 -13.56 26.41
C ASP A 40 3.86 -14.39 25.72
N SER A 41 4.97 -13.76 25.36
CA SER A 41 6.10 -14.38 24.69
C SER A 41 7.32 -14.22 25.59
N SER A 42 7.91 -15.34 26.00
CA SER A 42 9.20 -15.37 26.69
C SER A 42 10.22 -16.06 25.78
N ASP A 43 11.32 -15.35 25.54
CA ASP A 43 12.50 -15.78 24.81
C ASP A 43 13.25 -16.87 25.60
N GLY A 44 13.84 -17.83 24.88
CA GLY A 44 14.67 -18.90 25.44
C GLY A 44 15.73 -19.39 24.46
N GLU A 45 16.99 -19.19 24.87
CA GLU A 45 18.25 -19.30 24.15
C GLU A 45 18.62 -20.63 23.45
N THR A 46 19.50 -20.44 22.47
CA THR A 46 20.47 -21.31 21.80
C THR A 46 21.02 -22.52 22.57
N SER A 47 21.21 -23.64 21.86
CA SER A 47 22.29 -24.60 22.14
C SER A 47 22.80 -25.29 20.86
N ALA A 48 24.13 -25.38 20.73
CA ALA A 48 24.86 -25.99 19.62
C ALA A 48 25.11 -27.50 19.87
N PRO A 49 25.27 -28.34 18.82
CA PRO A 49 25.57 -29.77 18.99
C PRO A 49 27.08 -30.04 19.12
N PRO A 50 27.50 -31.14 19.79
CA PRO A 50 28.90 -31.47 20.02
C PRO A 50 29.55 -32.24 18.85
N ALA A 51 30.88 -32.15 18.79
CA ALA A 51 31.75 -32.82 17.82
C ALA A 51 31.93 -34.35 18.07
N PRO A 52 32.32 -35.14 17.07
CA PRO A 52 32.45 -36.60 17.20
C PRO A 52 33.87 -37.04 17.61
N SER A 53 33.96 -38.21 18.23
CA SER A 53 35.24 -38.92 18.48
C SER A 53 35.06 -40.43 18.26
N GLY A 54 36.00 -41.07 17.57
CA GLY A 54 36.14 -42.53 17.51
C GLY A 54 36.57 -43.08 16.13
N PRO A 55 37.42 -44.13 16.06
CA PRO A 55 38.49 -44.24 15.07
C PRO A 55 38.17 -45.04 13.81
N VAL A 56 39.04 -44.83 12.81
CA VAL A 56 39.10 -45.48 11.50
C VAL A 56 39.85 -46.81 11.61
N ASP A 57 39.39 -47.85 10.92
CA ASP A 57 40.27 -48.90 10.39
C ASP A 57 39.81 -49.35 8.99
N PRO A 58 40.73 -49.77 8.10
CA PRO A 58 40.54 -49.80 6.67
C PRO A 58 40.23 -51.21 6.12
N ALA A 59 39.84 -51.23 4.84
CA ALA A 59 39.72 -52.38 3.93
C ALA A 59 38.29 -52.87 3.68
N ALA A 60 37.71 -52.36 2.59
CA ALA A 60 36.84 -53.13 1.71
C ALA A 60 36.81 -52.50 0.30
N THR A 61 37.55 -53.14 -0.61
CA THR A 61 37.19 -53.38 -2.02
C THR A 61 36.45 -52.30 -2.80
N PHE A 62 37.18 -51.71 -3.77
CA PHE A 62 36.61 -51.04 -4.93
C PHE A 62 35.69 -51.99 -5.71
N SER A 63 34.38 -51.72 -5.68
CA SER A 63 33.43 -52.19 -6.68
C SER A 63 33.01 -50.97 -7.50
N ALA A 64 33.26 -51.00 -8.81
CA ALA A 64 32.78 -50.01 -9.74
C ALA A 64 31.27 -50.17 -9.91
N SER A 65 30.48 -49.38 -9.18
CA SER A 65 29.04 -49.23 -9.41
C SER A 65 28.78 -47.96 -10.23
N SER A 66 28.18 -48.16 -11.40
CA SER A 66 27.34 -47.25 -12.19
C SER A 66 27.36 -45.77 -11.79
N THR A 67 28.10 -44.96 -12.54
CA THR A 67 27.91 -43.49 -12.60
C THR A 67 26.64 -43.08 -13.35
N SER A 68 25.73 -44.00 -13.71
CA SER A 68 24.45 -43.69 -14.35
C SER A 68 23.37 -43.23 -13.38
N ASP A 69 23.34 -43.77 -12.16
CA ASP A 69 22.15 -43.66 -11.30
C ASP A 69 22.03 -42.29 -10.62
N LYS A 70 23.16 -41.63 -10.32
CA LYS A 70 23.15 -40.26 -9.78
C LYS A 70 22.79 -39.20 -10.81
N ALA A 71 23.07 -39.45 -12.09
CA ALA A 71 22.69 -38.53 -13.16
C ALA A 71 21.18 -38.60 -13.40
N ASP A 72 20.58 -39.78 -13.32
CA ASP A 72 19.13 -39.97 -13.43
C ASP A 72 18.37 -39.50 -12.18
N GLU A 73 18.90 -39.66 -10.96
CA GLU A 73 18.30 -39.06 -9.73
C GLU A 73 18.29 -37.52 -9.77
N VAL A 74 19.37 -36.90 -10.26
CA VAL A 74 19.43 -35.42 -10.41
C VAL A 74 18.45 -34.97 -11.50
N ARG A 75 18.25 -35.77 -12.56
CA ARG A 75 17.31 -35.49 -13.65
C ARG A 75 15.84 -35.70 -13.26
N GLU A 76 15.56 -36.67 -12.38
CA GLU A 76 14.24 -36.90 -11.79
C GLU A 76 13.88 -35.81 -10.75
N LEU A 77 14.86 -35.30 -9.99
CA LEU A 77 14.69 -34.13 -9.13
C LEU A 77 14.53 -32.83 -9.93
N GLU A 78 15.07 -32.76 -11.16
CA GLU A 78 14.92 -31.63 -12.09
C GLU A 78 13.59 -31.62 -12.87
N MET A 79 12.78 -32.69 -12.82
CA MET A 79 11.54 -32.81 -13.60
C MET A 79 10.33 -33.13 -12.74
N GLN A 80 9.87 -32.15 -11.97
CA GLN A 80 8.44 -31.94 -11.72
C GLN A 80 8.23 -30.48 -11.34
N THR A 81 8.38 -29.57 -12.33
CA THR A 81 7.82 -28.23 -12.16
C THR A 81 6.33 -28.43 -11.83
N PRO A 82 5.85 -27.97 -10.66
CA PRO A 82 4.46 -28.18 -10.28
C PRO A 82 3.56 -27.65 -11.39
N PRO A 83 2.49 -28.38 -11.76
CA PRO A 83 1.62 -27.98 -12.85
C PRO A 83 1.12 -26.55 -12.62
N ARG A 84 1.18 -25.74 -13.68
CA ARG A 84 0.67 -24.37 -13.68
C ARG A 84 -0.78 -24.39 -14.15
N TYR A 85 -1.64 -23.74 -13.38
CA TYR A 85 -3.03 -23.49 -13.73
C TYR A 85 -3.24 -21.99 -13.89
N GLN A 86 -3.79 -21.59 -15.03
CA GLN A 86 -3.91 -20.18 -15.40
C GLN A 86 -5.06 -19.52 -14.63
N LEU A 87 -4.78 -18.36 -14.03
CA LEU A 87 -5.77 -17.46 -13.44
C LEU A 87 -6.11 -16.32 -14.40
N GLU A 88 -5.10 -15.80 -15.09
CA GLU A 88 -5.24 -14.73 -16.08
C GLU A 88 -4.25 -14.98 -17.23
N ASP A 89 -4.68 -14.78 -18.47
CA ASP A 89 -3.78 -14.79 -19.62
C ASP A 89 -2.89 -13.53 -19.64
N PHE A 90 -2.02 -13.38 -20.63
CA PHE A 90 -1.17 -12.21 -20.78
C PHE A 90 -1.98 -10.91 -20.86
N THR A 91 -1.82 -10.05 -19.85
CA THR A 91 -2.38 -8.70 -19.79
C THR A 91 -1.28 -7.67 -19.51
N PRO A 92 -1.44 -6.39 -19.89
CA PRO A 92 -0.50 -5.35 -19.51
C PRO A 92 -0.28 -5.31 -18.01
N PHE A 93 0.98 -5.15 -17.59
CA PHE A 93 1.36 -5.30 -16.18
C PHE A 93 0.49 -4.45 -15.24
N ALA A 94 0.17 -3.20 -15.59
CA ALA A 94 -0.67 -2.31 -14.78
C ALA A 94 -2.10 -2.81 -14.55
N ARG A 95 -2.58 -3.76 -15.37
CA ARG A 95 -3.94 -4.30 -15.32
C ARG A 95 -4.01 -5.76 -14.88
N CYS A 96 -2.85 -6.37 -14.59
CA CYS A 96 -2.78 -7.79 -14.30
C CYS A 96 -3.37 -8.13 -12.92
N HIS A 97 -3.72 -9.41 -12.76
CA HIS A 97 -4.38 -9.96 -11.58
C HIS A 97 -3.56 -9.84 -10.28
N LEU A 98 -2.23 -9.63 -10.37
CA LEU A 98 -1.38 -9.42 -9.20
C LEU A 98 -1.79 -8.18 -8.40
N TRP A 99 -2.18 -7.11 -9.09
CA TRP A 99 -2.64 -5.88 -8.43
C TRP A 99 -3.98 -6.07 -7.73
N LYS A 100 -4.87 -6.87 -8.32
CA LYS A 100 -6.17 -7.24 -7.72
C LYS A 100 -5.97 -8.05 -6.43
N LEU A 101 -5.02 -8.99 -6.43
CA LEU A 101 -4.63 -9.74 -5.23
C LEU A 101 -4.08 -8.83 -4.13
N MET A 102 -3.21 -7.89 -4.48
CA MET A 102 -2.67 -6.92 -3.53
C MET A 102 -3.75 -6.01 -2.95
N MET A 103 -4.65 -5.48 -3.78
CA MET A 103 -5.79 -4.70 -3.29
C MET A 103 -6.67 -5.52 -2.35
N SER A 104 -6.98 -6.76 -2.73
CA SER A 104 -7.82 -7.64 -1.91
C SER A 104 -7.15 -7.98 -0.58
N PHE A 105 -5.82 -8.11 -0.54
CA PHE A 105 -5.08 -8.25 0.71
C PHE A 105 -5.36 -7.09 1.66
N TYR A 106 -5.17 -5.85 1.21
CA TYR A 106 -5.39 -4.67 2.07
C TYR A 106 -6.86 -4.49 2.44
N ASP A 107 -7.78 -4.71 1.50
CA ASP A 107 -9.22 -4.59 1.77
C ASP A 107 -9.71 -5.63 2.79
N ARG A 108 -9.25 -6.88 2.69
CA ARG A 108 -9.66 -7.96 3.60
C ARG A 108 -8.99 -7.88 4.97
N GLN A 109 -7.70 -7.57 5.01
CA GLN A 109 -6.94 -7.55 6.27
C GLN A 109 -7.12 -6.23 7.03
N GLY A 110 -7.29 -5.12 6.31
CA GLY A 110 -7.46 -3.80 6.91
C GLY A 110 -6.38 -3.50 7.95
N VAL A 111 -6.81 -2.97 9.10
CA VAL A 111 -5.92 -2.53 10.18
C VAL A 111 -5.04 -3.67 10.74
N GLU A 112 -5.49 -4.92 10.65
CA GLU A 112 -4.75 -6.09 11.15
C GLU A 112 -3.42 -6.29 10.42
N SER A 113 -3.34 -5.85 9.15
CA SER A 113 -2.08 -5.82 8.38
C SER A 113 -0.94 -5.15 9.16
N TRP A 114 -1.26 -4.09 9.90
CA TRP A 114 -0.29 -3.35 10.71
C TRP A 114 -0.22 -3.84 12.15
N ALA A 115 -1.35 -4.20 12.75
CA ALA A 115 -1.41 -4.67 14.14
C ALA A 115 -0.59 -5.95 14.35
N GLN A 116 -0.60 -6.85 13.37
CA GLN A 116 0.13 -8.12 13.38
C GLN A 116 1.56 -8.01 12.82
N GLY A 117 1.96 -6.81 12.39
CA GLY A 117 3.29 -6.56 11.84
C GLY A 117 3.53 -7.17 10.45
N ILE A 118 2.47 -7.60 9.75
CA ILE A 118 2.58 -8.13 8.37
C ILE A 118 3.10 -7.04 7.43
N VAL A 119 2.59 -5.82 7.58
CA VAL A 119 3.04 -4.63 6.86
C VAL A 119 3.94 -3.79 7.77
N PRO A 120 5.25 -3.69 7.46
CA PRO A 120 6.17 -2.84 8.21
C PRO A 120 5.75 -1.37 8.11
N HIS A 121 5.69 -0.69 9.25
CA HIS A 121 5.18 0.69 9.29
C HIS A 121 6.02 1.63 10.16
N PHE A 122 7.03 1.13 10.87
CA PHE A 122 7.74 1.95 11.84
C PHE A 122 8.46 3.14 11.20
N ILE A 123 9.02 2.98 10.00
CA ILE A 123 9.76 4.05 9.31
C ILE A 123 8.86 5.24 8.95
N THR A 124 7.59 4.98 8.59
CA THR A 124 6.61 6.00 8.19
C THR A 124 5.68 6.44 9.33
N SER A 125 5.52 5.63 10.38
CA SER A 125 4.52 5.83 11.44
C SER A 125 5.15 5.91 12.83
N ASN A 126 5.92 6.97 13.06
CA ASN A 126 6.56 7.24 14.35
C ASN A 126 6.52 8.73 14.72
N THR A 127 6.81 9.05 15.99
CA THR A 127 6.76 10.43 16.49
C THR A 127 7.86 11.32 15.92
N PHE A 128 9.00 10.76 15.51
CA PHE A 128 10.09 11.53 14.91
C PHE A 128 9.66 12.10 13.56
N ILE A 129 9.17 11.25 12.65
CA ILE A 129 8.76 11.67 11.30
C ILE A 129 7.57 12.63 11.35
N ALA A 130 6.56 12.36 12.19
CA ALA A 130 5.41 13.24 12.40
C ALA A 130 5.79 14.65 12.90
N LYS A 131 6.75 14.73 13.83
CA LYS A 131 7.30 16.02 14.28
C LYS A 131 8.08 16.74 13.19
N ARG A 132 8.75 16.02 12.30
CA ARG A 132 9.45 16.65 11.16
C ARG A 132 8.47 17.20 10.14
N TYR A 133 7.42 16.47 9.80
CA TYR A 133 6.39 16.93 8.86
C TYR A 133 5.67 18.18 9.39
N SER A 134 5.30 18.19 10.67
CA SER A 134 4.66 19.36 11.28
C SER A 134 5.59 20.59 11.32
N ASN A 135 6.90 20.40 11.50
CA ASN A 135 7.88 21.50 11.38
C ASN A 135 7.99 22.05 9.95
N VAL A 136 7.94 21.17 8.93
CA VAL A 136 7.93 21.58 7.52
C VAL A 136 6.66 22.37 7.22
N LEU A 137 5.49 21.88 7.66
CA LEU A 137 4.22 22.59 7.49
C LEU A 137 4.24 23.97 8.16
N ARG A 138 4.77 24.08 9.39
CA ARG A 138 4.94 25.37 10.07
C ARG A 138 5.83 26.32 9.29
N ALA A 139 6.97 25.83 8.79
CA ALA A 139 7.87 26.64 7.97
C ALA A 139 7.20 27.10 6.67
N TYR A 140 6.44 26.21 6.03
CA TYR A 140 5.62 26.54 4.87
C TYR A 140 4.64 27.67 5.17
N PHE A 141 3.85 27.60 6.25
CA PHE A 141 2.91 28.68 6.60
C PHE A 141 3.61 30.02 6.85
N ARG A 142 4.77 30.00 7.51
CA ARG A 142 5.56 31.19 7.76
C ARG A 142 5.97 31.91 6.48
N ASP A 143 6.34 31.15 5.46
CA ASP A 143 6.73 31.71 4.17
C ASP A 143 5.50 32.07 3.34
N ALA A 144 4.45 31.26 3.40
CA ALA A 144 3.21 31.44 2.64
C ALA A 144 2.39 32.66 3.05
N ILE A 145 2.44 33.07 4.32
CA ILE A 145 1.71 34.25 4.83
C ILE A 145 2.40 35.58 4.44
N LYS A 146 3.68 35.55 4.05
CA LYS A 146 4.41 36.77 3.72
C LYS A 146 3.86 37.41 2.45
N PRO A 147 3.79 38.76 2.38
CA PRO A 147 3.47 39.47 1.16
C PRO A 147 4.41 39.04 0.02
N GLY A 148 3.85 38.74 -1.16
CA GLY A 148 4.61 38.33 -2.33
C GLY A 148 5.07 36.87 -2.33
N SER A 149 4.53 36.02 -1.44
CA SER A 149 4.75 34.56 -1.50
C SER A 149 4.39 33.99 -2.88
N ALA A 150 5.19 33.04 -3.36
CA ALA A 150 4.90 32.28 -4.58
C ALA A 150 3.71 31.32 -4.43
N SER A 151 3.34 30.99 -3.19
CA SER A 151 2.19 30.15 -2.84
C SER A 151 1.49 30.78 -1.63
N PRO A 152 0.72 31.86 -1.81
CA PRO A 152 0.06 32.53 -0.70
C PRO A 152 -1.02 31.66 -0.07
N VAL A 153 -1.24 31.85 1.23
CA VAL A 153 -2.36 31.25 1.97
C VAL A 153 -3.24 32.34 2.58
N ASP A 154 -4.54 32.11 2.58
CA ASP A 154 -5.55 32.92 3.25
C ASP A 154 -5.93 32.27 4.60
N PRO A 155 -5.54 32.87 5.75
CA PRO A 155 -5.86 32.35 7.09
C PRO A 155 -7.37 32.29 7.42
N THR A 156 -8.20 33.01 6.67
CA THR A 156 -9.66 33.01 6.84
C THR A 156 -10.33 31.83 6.15
N GLN A 157 -9.62 31.15 5.24
CA GLN A 157 -10.11 30.00 4.49
C GLN A 157 -9.54 28.70 5.06
N PRO A 158 -10.23 27.56 4.90
CA PRO A 158 -9.70 26.28 5.33
C PRO A 158 -8.39 25.93 4.61
N PHE A 159 -7.46 25.29 5.31
CA PHE A 159 -6.27 24.67 4.72
C PHE A 159 -6.38 23.15 4.84
N TYR A 160 -6.50 22.47 3.71
CA TYR A 160 -6.68 21.02 3.68
C TYR A 160 -5.34 20.30 3.60
N ILE A 161 -5.18 19.30 4.46
CA ILE A 161 -4.10 18.32 4.42
C ILE A 161 -4.76 16.98 4.17
N VAL A 162 -4.46 16.35 3.04
CA VAL A 162 -5.01 15.02 2.70
C VAL A 162 -3.89 14.00 2.82
N GLU A 163 -4.08 13.04 3.71
CA GLU A 163 -3.23 11.85 3.81
C GLU A 163 -3.85 10.75 2.95
N LEU A 164 -3.13 10.38 1.89
CA LEU A 164 -3.50 9.29 0.99
C LEU A 164 -2.90 7.97 1.50
N GLY A 165 -3.75 6.97 1.72
CA GLY A 165 -3.33 5.66 2.25
C GLY A 165 -2.88 5.74 3.71
N ALA A 166 -3.74 6.26 4.60
CA ALA A 166 -3.39 6.44 6.01
C ALA A 166 -3.17 5.10 6.77
N GLY A 167 -3.57 3.96 6.20
CA GLY A 167 -3.24 2.61 6.68
C GLY A 167 -3.74 2.28 8.09
N SER A 168 -2.86 2.36 9.09
CA SER A 168 -3.28 2.19 10.50
C SER A 168 -3.76 3.50 11.15
N GLY A 169 -3.50 4.67 10.56
CA GLY A 169 -3.80 5.99 11.13
C GLY A 169 -2.84 6.42 12.25
N LYS A 170 -1.81 5.61 12.53
CA LYS A 170 -0.82 5.88 13.58
C LYS A 170 0.02 7.12 13.27
N PHE A 171 0.46 7.29 12.02
CA PHE A 171 1.11 8.52 11.58
C PHE A 171 0.20 9.73 11.79
N SER A 172 -1.05 9.66 11.31
CA SER A 172 -2.06 10.72 11.43
C SER A 172 -2.21 11.17 12.88
N PHE A 173 -2.37 10.22 13.81
CA PHE A 173 -2.46 10.52 15.23
C PHE A 173 -1.22 11.27 15.76
N TYR A 174 -0.01 10.79 15.44
CA TYR A 174 1.21 11.46 15.89
C TYR A 174 1.39 12.84 15.27
N PHE A 175 1.02 13.00 13.99
CA PHE A 175 1.08 14.28 13.30
C PHE A 175 0.11 15.29 13.94
N LEU A 176 -1.14 14.90 14.17
CA LEU A 176 -2.15 15.72 14.84
C LEU A 176 -1.74 16.12 16.24
N LYS A 177 -1.15 15.20 17.01
CA LYS A 177 -0.59 15.49 18.34
C LYS A 177 0.55 16.50 18.24
N ALA A 178 1.47 16.33 17.30
CA ALA A 178 2.59 17.26 17.11
C ALA A 178 2.10 18.65 16.66
N LEU A 179 1.11 18.71 15.78
CA LEU A 179 0.51 19.96 15.30
C LEU A 179 -0.23 20.69 16.43
N ALA A 180 -1.02 19.99 17.23
CA ALA A 180 -1.69 20.59 18.39
C ALA A 180 -0.70 21.10 19.45
N GLN A 181 0.46 20.45 19.62
CA GLN A 181 1.51 20.89 20.54
C GLN A 181 2.20 22.19 20.09
N MET A 182 2.15 22.53 18.80
CA MET A 182 2.76 23.74 18.24
C MET A 182 1.74 24.85 17.93
N GLU A 183 0.49 24.72 18.38
CA GLU A 183 -0.60 25.66 18.10
C GLU A 183 -0.22 27.12 18.43
N SER A 184 0.47 27.35 19.56
CA SER A 184 0.87 28.69 20.00
C SER A 184 1.95 29.36 19.15
N VAL A 185 2.62 28.60 18.28
CA VAL A 185 3.72 29.08 17.42
C VAL A 185 3.47 28.80 15.94
N LEU A 186 2.22 28.46 15.60
CA LEU A 186 1.79 28.24 14.23
C LEU A 186 1.37 29.58 13.63
N ASP A 187 1.98 29.95 12.51
CA ASP A 187 1.66 31.21 11.83
C ASP A 187 0.25 31.18 11.18
N PHE A 188 -0.33 29.99 11.00
CA PHE A 188 -1.68 29.75 10.49
C PHE A 188 -2.61 29.22 11.60
N PRO A 189 -3.88 29.66 11.68
CA PRO A 189 -4.79 29.23 12.75
C PRO A 189 -5.12 27.74 12.67
N LEU A 190 -4.82 26.99 13.74
CA LEU A 190 -5.06 25.54 13.79
C LEU A 190 -6.53 25.16 13.54
N ASN A 191 -7.48 25.98 14.00
CA ASN A 191 -8.91 25.75 13.79
C ASN A 191 -9.36 25.95 12.33
N SER A 192 -8.51 26.49 11.46
CA SER A 192 -8.74 26.55 10.00
C SER A 192 -8.08 25.39 9.25
N ILE A 193 -7.32 24.51 9.93
CA ILE A 193 -6.72 23.33 9.30
C ILE A 193 -7.73 22.18 9.30
N ARG A 194 -7.79 21.46 8.18
CA ARG A 194 -8.59 20.23 8.01
C ARG A 194 -7.67 19.10 7.56
N TYR A 195 -7.42 18.15 8.45
CA TYR A 195 -6.66 16.94 8.17
C TYR A 195 -7.62 15.83 7.76
N ILE A 196 -7.55 15.40 6.50
CA ILE A 196 -8.40 14.38 5.93
C ILE A 196 -7.61 13.09 5.88
N MET A 197 -8.01 12.11 6.70
CA MET A 197 -7.48 10.75 6.62
C MET A 197 -8.23 10.00 5.52
N THR A 198 -7.49 9.45 4.55
CA THR A 198 -8.08 8.71 3.44
C THR A 198 -7.42 7.35 3.22
N ASP A 199 -8.23 6.42 2.75
CA ASP A 199 -7.84 5.06 2.36
C ASP A 199 -8.91 4.53 1.42
N PHE A 200 -8.57 3.56 0.57
CA PHE A 200 -9.55 2.94 -0.31
C PHE A 200 -10.39 1.88 0.42
N THR A 201 -9.93 1.40 1.58
CA THR A 201 -10.56 0.32 2.33
C THR A 201 -11.60 0.83 3.35
N GLU A 202 -12.77 0.19 3.38
CA GLU A 202 -13.79 0.49 4.38
C GLU A 202 -13.36 0.08 5.80
N GLN A 203 -12.53 -0.96 5.91
CA GLN A 203 -12.09 -1.49 7.20
C GLN A 203 -11.25 -0.47 7.97
N ASN A 204 -10.24 0.14 7.32
CA ASN A 204 -9.42 1.17 7.95
C ASN A 204 -10.27 2.39 8.33
N PHE A 205 -11.15 2.81 7.44
CA PHE A 205 -12.11 3.89 7.70
C PHE A 205 -12.97 3.63 8.94
N ASN A 206 -13.58 2.44 9.03
CA ASN A 206 -14.43 2.06 10.15
C ASN A 206 -13.67 2.00 11.48
N PHE A 207 -12.39 1.61 11.44
CA PHE A 207 -11.51 1.63 12.59
C PHE A 207 -11.24 3.07 13.07
N TRP A 208 -10.80 3.98 12.19
CA TRP A 208 -10.44 5.34 12.60
C TRP A 208 -11.60 6.20 13.05
N LYS A 209 -12.73 6.13 12.34
CA LYS A 209 -13.87 7.02 12.59
C LYS A 209 -14.44 6.86 14.00
N THR A 210 -14.22 5.69 14.62
CA THR A 210 -14.64 5.37 15.99
C THR A 210 -13.49 5.37 17.00
N HIS A 211 -12.25 5.60 16.56
CA HIS A 211 -11.08 5.42 17.42
C HIS A 211 -11.00 6.52 18.50
N PRO A 212 -10.98 6.16 19.81
CA PRO A 212 -11.02 7.14 20.90
C PRO A 212 -9.88 8.16 20.89
N ALA A 213 -8.69 7.78 20.40
CA ALA A 213 -7.54 8.68 20.32
C ALA A 213 -7.70 9.80 19.27
N LEU A 214 -8.59 9.63 18.28
CA LEU A 214 -8.88 10.62 17.25
C LEU A 214 -10.09 11.50 17.62
N ALA A 215 -10.98 11.01 18.49
CA ALA A 215 -12.21 11.71 18.89
C ALA A 215 -12.01 13.17 19.34
N PRO A 216 -10.96 13.54 20.11
CA PRO A 216 -10.73 14.95 20.46
C PRO A 216 -10.46 15.86 19.26
N PHE A 217 -9.82 15.34 18.21
CA PHE A 217 -9.52 16.12 17.00
C PHE A 217 -10.73 16.24 16.08
N VAL A 218 -11.55 15.18 16.00
CA VAL A 218 -12.85 15.20 15.30
C VAL A 218 -13.78 16.21 15.96
N LYS A 219 -13.91 16.19 17.30
CA LYS A 219 -14.74 17.15 18.04
C LYS A 219 -14.31 18.61 17.84
N ARG A 220 -13.01 18.85 17.62
CA ARG A 220 -12.46 20.18 17.29
C ARG A 220 -12.68 20.59 15.83
N GLY A 221 -13.17 19.69 14.97
CA GLY A 221 -13.29 19.92 13.52
C GLY A 221 -11.94 19.99 12.80
N ILE A 222 -10.87 19.47 13.40
CA ILE A 222 -9.53 19.45 12.78
C ILE A 222 -9.37 18.22 11.89
N VAL A 223 -10.02 17.10 12.22
CA VAL A 223 -9.94 15.84 11.47
C VAL A 223 -11.26 15.54 10.81
N ASP A 224 -11.18 15.08 9.57
CA ASP A 224 -12.28 14.41 8.86
C ASP A 224 -11.74 13.17 8.14
N PHE A 225 -12.64 12.37 7.57
CA PHE A 225 -12.34 11.09 6.95
C PHE A 225 -13.00 11.00 5.59
N ALA A 226 -12.39 10.28 4.65
CA ALA A 226 -13.03 9.89 3.39
C ALA A 226 -12.50 8.54 2.93
N ILE A 227 -13.36 7.75 2.29
CA ILE A 227 -12.91 6.65 1.44
C ILE A 227 -12.47 7.29 0.11
N PHE A 228 -11.26 6.98 -0.33
CA PHE A 228 -10.69 7.56 -1.55
C PHE A 228 -9.74 6.56 -2.22
N ASP A 229 -10.07 6.18 -3.45
CA ASP A 229 -9.19 5.41 -4.33
C ASP A 229 -8.33 6.37 -5.15
N ALA A 230 -7.03 6.42 -4.84
CA ALA A 230 -6.07 7.28 -5.52
C ALA A 230 -5.86 6.96 -7.02
N THR A 231 -6.41 5.85 -7.51
CA THR A 231 -6.31 5.43 -8.91
C THR A 231 -7.51 5.85 -9.76
N THR A 232 -8.66 6.11 -9.14
CA THR A 232 -9.91 6.39 -9.88
C THR A 232 -10.64 7.64 -9.43
N ASP A 233 -10.53 8.02 -8.16
CA ASP A 233 -11.36 9.06 -7.58
C ASP A 233 -10.84 10.46 -7.91
N THR A 234 -11.76 11.36 -8.20
CA THR A 234 -11.45 12.76 -8.57
C THR A 234 -11.99 13.77 -7.56
N GLU A 235 -12.75 13.32 -6.56
CA GLU A 235 -13.38 14.17 -5.55
C GLU A 235 -13.35 13.51 -4.17
N LEU A 236 -13.27 14.32 -3.12
CA LEU A 236 -13.27 13.85 -1.73
C LEU A 236 -14.66 14.05 -1.13
N ARG A 237 -15.29 12.97 -0.68
CA ARG A 237 -16.57 13.01 0.04
C ARG A 237 -16.29 12.85 1.54
N LEU A 238 -16.34 13.96 2.26
CA LEU A 238 -15.98 14.01 3.68
C LEU A 238 -17.10 13.46 4.56
N TYR A 239 -16.75 12.56 5.47
CA TYR A 239 -17.71 11.83 6.29
C TYR A 239 -18.35 12.69 7.38
N SER A 240 -17.54 13.40 8.18
CA SER A 240 -17.99 14.09 9.38
C SER A 240 -18.69 15.40 9.03
N SER A 241 -18.17 16.13 8.05
CA SER A 241 -18.72 17.40 7.58
C SER A 241 -19.81 17.24 6.51
N GLY A 242 -19.85 16.10 5.80
CA GLY A 242 -20.73 15.90 4.63
C GLY A 242 -20.33 16.73 3.40
N GLN A 243 -19.21 17.46 3.46
CA GLN A 243 -18.71 18.29 2.37
C GLN A 243 -18.18 17.40 1.23
N VAL A 244 -18.37 17.84 0.00
CA VAL A 244 -17.66 17.28 -1.17
C VAL A 244 -16.66 18.32 -1.68
N ILE A 245 -15.40 17.92 -1.84
CA ILE A 245 -14.33 18.77 -2.38
C ILE A 245 -13.99 18.28 -3.79
N ARG A 246 -14.06 19.19 -4.76
CA ARG A 246 -13.77 18.95 -6.17
C ARG A 246 -12.59 19.78 -6.66
N PRO A 247 -12.02 19.43 -7.82
CA PRO A 247 -11.01 20.26 -8.46
C PRO A 247 -11.52 21.69 -8.66
N GLY A 248 -10.76 22.66 -8.14
CA GLY A 248 -11.10 24.09 -8.21
C GLY A 248 -11.88 24.66 -7.02
N ASP A 249 -12.33 23.82 -6.07
CA ASP A 249 -13.12 24.29 -4.92
C ASP A 249 -12.27 24.99 -3.83
N LEU A 250 -10.95 24.78 -3.83
CA LEU A 250 -10.07 25.21 -2.75
C LEU A 250 -9.45 26.59 -3.01
N THR A 251 -9.61 27.52 -2.07
CA THR A 251 -8.89 28.81 -2.09
C THR A 251 -7.43 28.64 -1.71
N ASN A 252 -7.16 27.89 -0.64
CA ASN A 252 -5.80 27.57 -0.21
C ASN A 252 -5.25 26.36 -0.98
N PRO A 253 -3.93 26.29 -1.20
CA PRO A 253 -3.30 25.12 -1.80
C PRO A 253 -3.52 23.86 -0.95
N LEU A 254 -3.66 22.73 -1.62
CA LEU A 254 -3.80 21.42 -1.00
C LEU A 254 -2.43 20.89 -0.56
N CYS A 255 -2.31 20.46 0.70
CA CYS A 255 -1.16 19.71 1.17
C CYS A 255 -1.45 18.21 1.07
N LEU A 256 -0.60 17.46 0.36
CA LEU A 256 -0.71 16.01 0.22
C LEU A 256 0.37 15.30 1.03
N ILE A 257 -0.02 14.29 1.79
CA ILE A 257 0.87 13.34 2.45
C ILE A 257 0.60 11.96 1.84
N ALA A 258 1.59 11.35 1.21
CA ALA A 258 1.46 10.07 0.52
C ALA A 258 2.63 9.15 0.89
N ASN A 259 2.71 8.77 2.16
CA ASN A 259 3.79 7.94 2.67
C ASN A 259 3.63 6.51 2.15
N TYR A 260 4.55 6.03 1.30
CA TYR A 260 4.55 4.65 0.78
C TYR A 260 3.24 4.30 0.06
N LEU A 261 2.63 5.28 -0.61
CA LEU A 261 1.47 5.03 -1.46
C LEU A 261 1.91 4.69 -2.89
N PHE A 262 2.71 5.55 -3.51
CA PHE A 262 3.02 5.43 -4.95
C PHE A 262 3.77 4.15 -5.33
N ASP A 263 4.54 3.56 -4.41
CA ASP A 263 5.19 2.26 -4.59
C ASP A 263 4.23 1.07 -4.50
N THR A 264 2.97 1.32 -4.11
CA THR A 264 1.89 0.33 -4.04
C THR A 264 0.78 0.57 -5.07
N LEU A 265 0.93 1.54 -5.98
CA LEU A 265 -0.02 1.75 -7.08
C LEU A 265 0.37 0.91 -8.31
N TYR A 266 -0.52 0.83 -9.30
CA TYR A 266 -0.26 0.07 -10.51
C TYR A 266 0.87 0.70 -11.34
N HIS A 267 1.70 -0.15 -11.93
CA HIS A 267 2.82 0.28 -12.77
C HIS A 267 2.69 -0.31 -14.16
N ASP A 268 3.01 0.48 -15.17
CA ASP A 268 3.29 -0.04 -16.50
C ASP A 268 4.69 -0.65 -16.56
N LEU A 269 4.86 -1.66 -17.41
CA LEU A 269 6.15 -2.30 -17.66
C LEU A 269 6.50 -2.12 -19.14
N PHE A 270 7.70 -1.63 -19.42
CA PHE A 270 8.20 -1.47 -20.78
C PHE A 270 9.63 -1.98 -20.91
N GLN A 271 9.94 -2.56 -22.07
CA GLN A 271 11.30 -2.97 -22.44
C GLN A 271 11.67 -2.32 -23.78
N VAL A 272 12.90 -1.80 -23.89
CA VAL A 272 13.46 -1.36 -25.17
C VAL A 272 14.44 -2.42 -25.67
N ASP A 273 14.18 -2.94 -26.88
CA ASP A 273 15.01 -3.95 -27.52
C ASP A 273 15.13 -3.66 -29.02
N GLY A 274 16.36 -3.60 -29.53
CA GLY A 274 16.62 -3.25 -30.93
C GLY A 274 16.08 -1.87 -31.37
N GLY A 275 15.91 -0.92 -30.44
CA GLY A 275 15.29 0.38 -30.72
C GLY A 275 13.75 0.36 -30.79
N VAL A 276 13.12 -0.78 -30.46
CA VAL A 276 11.67 -0.94 -30.39
C VAL A 276 11.23 -0.93 -28.94
N LEU A 277 10.24 -0.08 -28.61
CA LEU A 277 9.55 -0.09 -27.33
C LEU A 277 8.51 -1.21 -27.30
N LYS A 278 8.60 -2.10 -26.32
CA LYS A 278 7.71 -3.24 -26.09
C LYS A 278 6.98 -3.05 -24.77
N GLU A 279 5.67 -3.28 -24.75
CA GLU A 279 4.87 -3.34 -23.52
C GLU A 279 5.05 -4.71 -22.85
N GLY A 280 5.28 -4.71 -21.54
CA GLY A 280 5.40 -5.91 -20.73
C GLY A 280 4.03 -6.47 -20.37
N LEU A 281 3.81 -7.73 -20.71
CA LEU A 281 2.60 -8.46 -20.39
C LEU A 281 2.90 -9.52 -19.33
N VAL A 282 1.91 -9.85 -18.50
CA VAL A 282 2.03 -10.90 -17.48
C VAL A 282 0.84 -11.83 -17.56
N SER A 283 1.11 -13.14 -17.57
CA SER A 283 0.08 -14.16 -17.36
C SER A 283 0.19 -14.71 -15.93
N VAL A 284 -0.87 -14.51 -15.14
CA VAL A 284 -0.92 -14.92 -13.73
C VAL A 284 -1.43 -16.35 -13.62
N GLY A 285 -0.74 -17.17 -12.84
CA GLY A 285 -1.12 -18.56 -12.62
C GLY A 285 -0.87 -19.02 -11.19
N SER A 286 -1.41 -20.19 -10.86
CA SER A 286 -1.22 -20.87 -9.58
C SER A 286 -0.62 -22.26 -9.78
N LYS A 287 0.09 -22.75 -8.77
CA LYS A 287 0.52 -24.16 -8.67
C LYS A 287 -0.62 -25.09 -8.23
N ARG A 288 -1.75 -24.52 -7.79
CA ARG A 288 -2.94 -25.26 -7.38
C ARG A 288 -3.91 -25.38 -8.55
N THR A 289 -4.53 -26.54 -8.71
CA THR A 289 -5.48 -26.86 -9.79
C THR A 289 -6.67 -25.95 -9.85
N ASP A 290 -7.14 -25.48 -8.70
CA ASP A 290 -8.33 -24.65 -8.57
C ASP A 290 -8.13 -23.59 -7.48
N GLU A 291 -8.51 -22.35 -7.78
CA GLU A 291 -8.54 -21.22 -6.86
C GLU A 291 -9.99 -20.73 -6.77
N PRO A 292 -10.81 -21.28 -5.86
CA PRO A 292 -12.25 -21.01 -5.82
C PRO A 292 -12.55 -19.53 -5.51
N ASP A 293 -11.64 -18.87 -4.81
CA ASP A 293 -11.61 -17.43 -4.65
C ASP A 293 -10.34 -16.89 -5.30
N PRO A 294 -10.42 -16.35 -6.53
CA PRO A 294 -9.25 -15.85 -7.24
C PRO A 294 -8.66 -14.59 -6.58
N LEU A 295 -9.34 -13.99 -5.60
CA LEU A 295 -8.86 -12.82 -4.86
C LEU A 295 -8.36 -13.18 -3.45
N ASP A 296 -8.25 -14.47 -3.11
CA ASP A 296 -7.65 -14.91 -1.85
C ASP A 296 -6.16 -14.50 -1.78
N PRO A 297 -5.76 -13.66 -0.81
CA PRO A 297 -4.37 -13.21 -0.67
C PRO A 297 -3.36 -14.34 -0.50
N GLU A 298 -3.78 -15.50 0.02
CA GLU A 298 -2.90 -16.65 0.19
C GLU A 298 -2.39 -17.23 -1.14
N ILE A 299 -3.02 -16.87 -2.27
CA ILE A 299 -2.56 -17.23 -3.62
C ILE A 299 -1.11 -16.78 -3.84
N ILE A 300 -0.65 -15.70 -3.20
CA ILE A 300 0.72 -15.19 -3.33
C ILE A 300 1.80 -16.27 -3.06
N LYS A 301 1.52 -17.21 -2.15
CA LYS A 301 2.45 -18.29 -1.76
C LYS A 301 2.57 -19.38 -2.82
N ARG A 302 1.66 -19.40 -3.79
CA ARG A 302 1.51 -20.44 -4.81
C ARG A 302 1.45 -19.90 -6.24
N LEU A 303 1.81 -18.63 -6.45
CA LEU A 303 1.90 -18.02 -7.76
C LEU A 303 2.88 -18.75 -8.68
N SER A 304 2.54 -18.77 -9.97
CA SER A 304 3.31 -19.32 -11.09
C SER A 304 3.09 -18.42 -12.31
N ASN A 305 3.78 -17.28 -12.33
CA ASN A 305 3.60 -16.23 -13.33
C ASN A 305 4.53 -16.43 -14.54
N VAL A 306 4.08 -15.98 -15.71
CA VAL A 306 4.89 -15.91 -16.94
C VAL A 306 4.93 -14.45 -17.41
N PHE A 307 6.10 -14.00 -17.87
CA PHE A 307 6.40 -12.63 -18.29
C PHE A 307 6.91 -12.63 -19.74
#